data_AF-A0A2X2YRB4-F1
#
_entry.id   AF-A0A2X2YRB4-F1
#
_cell.length_a   1.000
_cell.length_b   1.000
_cell.length_c   1.000
_cell.angle_alpha   90.00
_cell.angle_beta   90.00
_cell.angle_gamma   90.00
#
_symmetry.space_group_name_H-M   'P 1'
#
loop_
_entity.id
_entity.type
_entity.pdbx_description
1 polymer ?
#
loop_
_entity_poly.entity_id
_entity_poly.type
_entity_poly.pdbx_seq_one_letter_code
_entity_poly.pdbx_strand_id
1 'polypeptide(L)'
;MTTLSCKVTSVEAITDTVYRVRLVPDAAFSFRAGQYLMVVMDERDKRPFSMASTPDEHGFIELHIGASELNLYAMAVMDRHSERQRNCRRYSAWRSLAA
;
A
#
# COMPACT_ATOMS: atom_id res chain seq x y z
N MET A 1 18.29 -10.00 2.89
CA MET A 1 16.85 -9.64 2.86
C MET A 1 16.75 -8.37 2.04
N THR A 2 16.15 -8.42 0.86
CA THR A 2 16.09 -7.28 -0.06
C THR A 2 14.85 -6.45 0.27
N THR A 3 15.03 -5.19 0.66
CA THR A 3 13.92 -4.27 0.91
C THR A 3 13.68 -3.45 -0.35
N LEU A 4 12.44 -3.42 -0.81
CA LEU A 4 12.04 -2.67 -2.00
C LEU A 4 11.10 -1.52 -1.60
N SER A 5 11.53 -0.29 -1.85
CA SER A 5 10.67 0.88 -1.68
C SER A 5 9.70 0.96 -2.85
N CYS A 6 8.40 1.00 -2.54
CA CYS A 6 7.34 1.09 -3.54
C CYS A 6 6.39 2.25 -3.21
N LYS A 7 5.82 2.85 -4.25
CA LYS A 7 4.76 3.85 -4.15
C LYS A 7 3.42 3.22 -4.50
N VAL A 8 2.42 3.45 -3.67
CA VAL A 8 1.04 3.08 -4.00
C VAL A 8 0.55 3.99 -5.11
N THR A 9 0.13 3.43 -6.25
CA THR A 9 -0.38 4.19 -7.40
C THR A 9 -1.88 4.12 -7.55
N SER A 10 -2.49 3.00 -7.21
CA SER A 10 -3.95 2.87 -7.19
C SER A 10 -4.42 1.95 -6.07
N VAL A 11 -5.60 2.26 -5.53
CA VAL A 11 -6.33 1.38 -4.64
C VAL A 11 -7.80 1.38 -5.05
N GLU A 12 -8.31 0.19 -5.34
CA GLU A 12 -9.65 -0.01 -5.89
C GLU A 12 -10.35 -1.11 -5.12
N ALA A 13 -11.61 -0.91 -4.74
CA ALA A 13 -12.41 -1.97 -4.15
C ALA A 13 -12.85 -2.95 -5.25
N ILE A 14 -12.45 -4.22 -5.14
CA ILE A 14 -12.99 -5.30 -5.99
C ILE A 14 -14.32 -5.78 -5.41
N THR A 15 -14.38 -5.90 -4.08
CA THR A 15 -15.58 -6.25 -3.32
C THR A 15 -15.64 -5.39 -2.05
N ASP A 16 -16.73 -5.50 -1.29
CA ASP A 16 -16.89 -4.79 -0.01
C ASP A 16 -15.78 -5.11 1.01
N THR A 17 -15.09 -6.24 0.81
CA THR A 17 -14.06 -6.74 1.73
C THR A 17 -12.73 -7.01 1.04
N VAL A 18 -12.54 -6.69 -0.23
CA VAL A 18 -11.27 -6.94 -0.95
C VAL A 18 -10.89 -5.73 -1.78
N TYR A 19 -9.68 -5.24 -1.54
CA TYR A 19 -9.08 -4.13 -2.26
C TYR A 19 -7.93 -4.59 -3.14
N ARG A 20 -7.93 -4.13 -4.38
CA ARG A 20 -6.81 -4.18 -5.31
C ARG A 20 -5.89 -3.00 -5.05
N VAL A 21 -4.65 -3.28 -4.67
CA VAL A 21 -3.60 -2.28 -4.45
C VAL A 21 -2.52 -2.47 -5.51
N ARG A 22 -2.18 -1.40 -6.23
CA ARG A 22 -1.03 -1.40 -7.14
C ARG A 22 0.11 -0.59 -6.56
N LEU A 23 1.29 -1.20 -6.59
CA LEU A 23 2.54 -0.64 -6.09
C LEU A 23 3.52 -0.49 -7.24
N VAL A 24 4.09 0.68 -7.44
CA VAL A 24 5.20 0.88 -8.38
C VAL A 24 6.50 0.95 -7.59
N PRO A 25 7.44 0.02 -7.83
CA PRO A 25 8.72 0.04 -7.14
C PRO A 25 9.63 1.15 -7.69
N ASP A 26 10.43 1.75 -6.81
CA ASP A 26 11.39 2.80 -7.20
C ASP A 26 12.64 2.22 -7.90
N ALA A 27 12.82 0.89 -7.86
CA ALA A 27 13.92 0.18 -8.48
C ALA A 27 13.42 -1.08 -9.20
N ALA A 28 14.23 -1.59 -10.14
CA ALA A 28 13.95 -2.85 -10.81
C ALA A 28 13.82 -3.99 -9.79
N PHE A 29 12.82 -4.85 -10.00
CA PHE A 29 12.54 -5.98 -9.15
C PHE A 29 12.26 -7.22 -9.99
N SER A 30 12.51 -8.39 -9.41
CA SER A 30 12.20 -9.68 -10.01
C SER A 30 11.67 -10.62 -8.94
N PHE A 31 10.67 -11.40 -9.30
CA PHE A 31 10.07 -12.40 -8.44
C PHE A 31 9.63 -13.60 -9.28
N ARG A 32 9.33 -14.71 -8.63
CA ARG A 32 8.75 -15.91 -9.23
C ARG A 32 7.28 -15.99 -8.84
N ALA A 33 6.45 -16.50 -9.74
CA ALA A 33 5.03 -16.73 -9.45
C ALA A 33 4.88 -17.59 -8.18
N GLY A 34 3.95 -17.20 -7.31
CA GLY A 34 3.73 -17.84 -6.01
C GLY A 34 4.61 -17.30 -4.87
N GLN A 35 5.52 -16.37 -5.13
CA GLN A 35 6.22 -15.65 -4.05
C GLN A 35 5.31 -14.59 -3.39
N TYR A 36 5.66 -14.24 -2.16
CA TYR A 36 5.03 -13.18 -1.38
C TYR A 36 6.06 -12.12 -1.00
N LEU A 37 5.59 -10.90 -0.76
CA LEU A 37 6.38 -9.82 -0.20
C LEU A 37 5.97 -9.55 1.24
N MET A 38 6.86 -8.95 2.02
CA MET A 38 6.55 -8.53 3.39
C MET A 38 6.28 -7.04 3.39
N VAL A 39 5.02 -6.64 3.62
CA VAL A 39 4.68 -5.22 3.82
C VAL A 39 5.10 -4.85 5.24
N VAL A 40 5.97 -3.84 5.35
CA VAL A 40 6.46 -3.31 6.62
C VAL A 40 5.52 -2.20 7.08
N MET A 41 4.66 -2.52 8.04
CA MET A 41 3.80 -1.54 8.71
C MET A 41 4.54 -0.89 9.87
N ASP A 42 5.39 -1.61 10.59
CA ASP A 42 6.25 -1.02 11.63
C ASP A 42 7.56 -1.83 11.70
N GLU A 43 8.56 -1.36 12.44
CA GLU A 43 9.84 -2.07 12.60
C GLU A 43 9.64 -3.53 13.07
N ARG A 44 8.58 -3.75 13.88
CA ARG A 44 8.18 -5.05 14.42
C ARG A 44 6.97 -5.67 13.72
N ASP A 45 6.26 -4.93 12.87
CA ASP A 45 5.07 -5.44 12.17
C ASP A 45 5.35 -5.56 10.67
N LYS A 46 5.71 -6.79 10.26
CA LYS A 46 5.91 -7.18 8.86
C LYS A 46 4.96 -8.31 8.53
N ARG A 47 4.18 -8.15 7.47
CA ARG A 47 3.14 -9.13 7.12
C ARG A 47 3.30 -9.62 5.69
N PRO A 48 3.16 -10.94 5.45
CA PRO A 48 3.26 -11.51 4.12
C PRO A 48 2.01 -11.18 3.29
N PHE A 49 2.23 -10.70 2.07
CA PHE A 49 1.20 -10.51 1.05
C PHE A 49 1.61 -11.19 -0.24
N SER A 50 0.72 -12.00 -0.79
CA SER A 50 0.93 -12.66 -2.07
C SER A 50 0.91 -11.64 -3.21
N MET A 51 1.85 -11.78 -4.14
CA MET A 51 1.86 -11.00 -5.37
C MET A 51 0.82 -11.58 -6.33
N ALA A 52 -0.17 -10.77 -6.69
CA ALA A 52 -1.23 -11.12 -7.63
C ALA A 52 -0.85 -10.81 -9.09
N SER A 53 0.22 -10.04 -9.32
CA SER A 53 0.76 -9.78 -10.66
C SER A 53 1.67 -10.91 -11.17
N THR A 54 1.84 -10.98 -12.49
CA THR A 54 2.76 -11.92 -13.14
C THR A 54 4.22 -11.46 -13.02
N PRO A 55 5.21 -12.37 -12.95
CA PRO A 55 6.64 -12.03 -12.96
C PRO A 55 7.10 -11.17 -14.13
N ASP A 56 6.44 -11.29 -15.28
CA ASP A 56 6.73 -10.52 -16.49
C ASP A 56 6.19 -9.08 -16.42
N GLU A 57 5.35 -8.77 -15.41
CA GLU A 57 4.88 -7.41 -15.15
C GLU A 57 5.88 -6.68 -14.25
N HIS A 58 6.68 -5.83 -14.86
CA HIS A 58 7.72 -5.04 -14.20
C HIS A 58 7.29 -3.60 -13.89
N GLY A 59 6.14 -3.15 -14.41
CA GLY A 59 5.64 -1.79 -14.20
C GLY A 59 5.02 -1.61 -12.83
N PHE A 60 4.37 -2.64 -12.29
CA PHE A 60 3.73 -2.61 -10.99
C PHE A 60 3.64 -3.99 -10.33
N ILE A 61 3.47 -3.98 -9.01
CA ILE A 61 3.11 -5.13 -8.19
C ILE A 61 1.65 -4.97 -7.81
N GLU A 62 0.84 -5.98 -8.10
CA GLU A 62 -0.56 -6.01 -7.68
C GLU A 62 -0.72 -6.88 -6.44
N LEU A 63 -1.47 -6.37 -5.45
CA LEU A 63 -1.82 -7.07 -4.22
C LEU A 63 -3.34 -7.04 -4.02
N HIS A 64 -3.90 -8.14 -3.51
CA HIS A 64 -5.28 -8.20 -3.07
C HIS A 64 -5.33 -8.26 -1.55
N ILE A 65 -5.86 -7.21 -0.94
CA ILE A 65 -5.89 -7.04 0.52
C ILE A 65 -7.32 -7.17 1.00
N GLY A 66 -7.55 -8.14 1.88
CA GLY A 66 -8.83 -8.31 2.58
C GLY A 66 -9.02 -7.23 3.65
N ALA A 67 -10.17 -6.56 3.62
CA ALA A 67 -10.65 -5.54 4.53
C ALA A 67 -11.96 -5.98 5.17
N SER A 68 -11.98 -7.14 5.82
CA SER A 68 -13.15 -7.54 6.62
C SER A 68 -13.09 -6.84 7.98
N GLU A 69 -14.19 -6.84 8.74
CA GLU A 69 -14.22 -6.33 10.13
C GLU A 69 -13.16 -7.02 11.02
N LEU A 70 -12.74 -8.23 10.65
CA LEU A 70 -11.69 -9.00 11.31
C LEU A 70 -10.26 -8.65 10.83
N ASN A 71 -10.14 -7.84 9.77
CA ASN A 71 -8.90 -7.54 9.10
C ASN A 71 -8.87 -6.09 8.60
N LEU A 72 -8.63 -5.15 9.51
CA LEU A 72 -8.53 -3.71 9.22
C LEU A 72 -7.26 -3.31 8.43
N TYR A 73 -6.50 -4.25 7.84
CA TYR A 73 -5.19 -3.94 7.25
C TYR A 73 -5.28 -3.12 5.97
N ALA A 74 -6.29 -3.32 5.13
CA ALA A 74 -6.48 -2.45 3.97
C ALA A 74 -6.62 -0.98 4.41
N MET A 75 -7.35 -0.74 5.49
CA MET A 75 -7.50 0.60 6.06
C MET A 75 -6.17 1.14 6.58
N ALA A 76 -5.34 0.34 7.25
CA ALA A 76 -4.04 0.79 7.75
C ALA A 76 -3.02 1.10 6.62
N VAL A 77 -2.99 0.30 5.56
CA VAL A 77 -2.17 0.56 4.37
C VAL A 77 -2.65 1.84 3.67
N MET A 78 -3.97 2.04 3.60
CA MET A 78 -4.61 3.23 3.04
C MET A 78 -4.39 4.49 3.89
N ASP A 79 -4.42 4.37 5.21
CA ASP A 79 -4.25 5.51 6.11
C ASP A 79 -2.81 6.01 6.07
N ARG A 80 -1.80 5.13 5.94
CA ARG A 80 -0.41 5.54 5.69
C ARG A 80 -0.22 6.32 4.38
N HIS A 81 -0.94 5.95 3.32
CA HIS A 81 -0.95 6.73 2.09
C HIS A 81 -1.62 8.11 2.30
N SER A 82 -2.71 8.12 3.06
CA SER A 82 -3.50 9.32 3.36
C SER A 82 -2.81 10.27 4.33
N GLU A 83 -2.04 9.80 5.31
CA GLU A 83 -1.26 10.64 6.23
C GLU A 83 -0.12 11.35 5.50
N ARG A 84 0.50 10.68 4.52
CA ARG A 84 1.55 11.29 3.69
C ARG A 84 0.99 12.33 2.69
N GLN A 85 -0.28 12.22 2.29
CA GLN A 85 -0.96 13.25 1.48
C GLN A 85 -1.69 14.32 2.33
N ARG A 86 -2.21 14.00 3.52
CA ARG A 86 -2.85 14.95 4.43
C ARG A 86 -1.84 15.94 5.02
N ASN A 87 -0.58 15.54 5.20
CA ASN A 87 0.44 16.51 5.63
C ASN A 87 0.78 17.55 4.55
N CYS A 88 0.40 17.31 3.29
CA CYS A 88 0.55 18.28 2.20
C CYS A 88 -0.70 19.16 2.00
N ARG A 89 -1.89 18.73 2.45
CA ARG A 89 -3.14 19.53 2.38
C ARG A 89 -3.54 20.23 3.68
N ARG A 90 -2.93 19.91 4.82
CA ARG A 90 -3.32 20.48 6.12
C ARG A 90 -2.53 21.72 6.53
N TYR A 91 -1.47 22.10 5.80
CA TYR A 91 -0.79 23.39 6.00
C TYR A 91 -1.45 24.59 5.29
N SER A 92 -2.45 24.39 4.43
CA SER A 92 -3.15 25.49 3.74
C SER A 92 -4.55 25.81 4.28
N ALA A 93 -5.03 25.14 5.34
CA ALA A 93 -6.42 25.34 5.83
C ALA A 93 -6.57 25.55 7.35
N TRP A 94 -5.48 25.74 8.11
CA TRP A 94 -5.55 26.00 9.57
C TRP A 94 -4.83 27.29 10.00
N ARG A 95 -5.01 28.38 9.25
CA ARG A 95 -4.76 29.76 9.73
C ARG A 95 -5.86 30.69 9.23
N SER A 96 -7.04 30.60 9.85
CA SER A 96 -7.97 31.73 10.02
C SER A 96 -9.04 31.34 11.04
N LEU A 97 -8.60 31.19 12.29
CA LEU A 97 -9.41 31.36 13.49
C LEU A 97 -8.44 31.87 14.56
N ALA A 98 -8.09 33.14 14.42
CA ALA A 98 -7.45 33.94 15.46
C ALA A 98 -7.88 35.39 15.24
N ALA A 99 -8.51 35.94 16.29
CA ALA A 99 -9.10 37.27 16.46
C ALA A 99 -10.48 37.48 15.82
#